data_AF-A0A3C1PZZ0-F1
#
_entry.id   AF-A0A3C1PZZ0-F1
#
_cell.length_a   1.000
_cell.length_b   1.000
_cell.length_c   1.000
_cell.angle_alpha   90.00
_cell.angle_beta   90.00
_cell.angle_gamma   90.00
#
_symmetry.space_group_name_H-M   'P 1'
#
loop_
_entity.id
_entity.type
_entity.pdbx_description
1 polymer ?
#
loop_
_entity_poly.entity_id
_entity_poly.type
_entity_poly.pdbx_seq_one_letter_code
_entity_poly.pdbx_strand_id
1 'polypeptide(L)' 'WSMGQFAIPDTDPKAPGQLYNLKEDPGEAINLYSKYPRVVTKLKGLLEESKRSGRTR' A
#
# COMPACT_ATOMS: atom_id res chain seq x y z
N TRP A 1 -3.92 26.10 11.57
CA TRP A 1 -4.46 25.30 10.46
C TRP A 1 -4.02 23.87 10.70
N SER A 2 -4.84 23.06 11.35
CA SER A 2 -4.45 21.70 11.75
C SER A 2 -4.68 20.72 10.60
N MET A 3 -3.63 19.98 10.24
CA MET A 3 -3.63 18.84 9.30
C MET A 3 -4.40 17.62 9.84
N GLY A 4 -5.59 17.81 10.42
CA GLY A 4 -6.40 16.73 11.00
C GLY A 4 -7.53 16.24 10.11
N GLN A 5 -7.76 16.87 8.95
CA GLN A 5 -9.00 16.72 8.16
C GLN A 5 -8.88 15.73 6.99
N PHE A 6 -7.68 15.20 6.74
CA PHE A 6 -7.40 14.25 5.65
C PHE A 6 -7.01 12.87 6.18
N ALA A 7 -7.43 12.52 7.39
CA ALA A 7 -7.29 11.15 7.88
C ALA A 7 -8.29 10.28 7.10
N ILE A 8 -7.81 9.69 6.00
CA ILE A 8 -8.60 8.76 5.21
C ILE A 8 -8.90 7.56 6.11
N PRO A 9 -10.17 7.18 6.31
CA PRO A 9 -10.50 6.09 7.21
C PRO A 9 -9.78 4.83 6.73
N ASP A 10 -8.98 4.21 7.60
CA ASP A 10 -8.33 2.96 7.28
C ASP A 10 -9.40 1.90 7.05
N THR A 11 -9.49 1.43 5.81
CA THR A 11 -10.52 0.49 5.36
C THR A 11 -10.19 -0.96 5.70
N ASP A 12 -8.96 -1.25 6.14
CA ASP A 12 -8.56 -2.56 6.65
C ASP A 12 -7.45 -2.44 7.70
N PRO A 13 -7.80 -1.98 8.93
CA PRO A 13 -6.81 -1.73 9.99
C PRO A 13 -6.18 -3.01 10.54
N LYS A 14 -6.67 -4.19 10.10
CA LYS A 14 -6.15 -5.50 10.47
C LYS A 14 -5.19 -6.05 9.41
N ALA A 15 -5.14 -5.46 8.22
CA ALA A 15 -4.21 -5.87 7.20
C ALA A 15 -2.76 -5.55 7.63
N PRO A 16 -1.82 -6.49 7.50
CA PRO A 16 -0.41 -6.25 7.81
C PRO A 16 0.29 -5.35 6.78
N GLY A 17 -0.45 -4.78 5.83
CA GLY A 17 0.05 -3.88 4.81
C GLY A 17 -1.07 -3.22 4.02
N GLN A 18 -0.67 -2.39 3.05
CA GLN A 18 -1.59 -1.59 2.25
C GLN A 18 -1.38 -1.88 0.77
N LEU A 19 -2.49 -1.97 0.02
CA LEU A 19 -2.48 -2.10 -1.44
C LEU A 19 -3.55 -1.17 -2.01
N TYR A 20 -3.14 -0.19 -2.82
CA TYR A 20 -4.05 0.77 -3.45
C TYR A 20 -4.00 0.66 -4.97
N ASN A 21 -5.16 0.82 -5.61
CA ASN A 21 -5.22 0.94 -7.07
C ASN A 21 -5.30 2.42 -7.45
N LEU A 22 -4.15 3.06 -7.62
CA LEU A 22 -4.06 4.50 -7.93
C LEU A 22 -4.77 4.91 -9.24
N LYS A 23 -5.03 3.96 -10.15
CA LYS A 23 -5.74 4.24 -11.40
C LYS A 23 -7.23 4.52 -11.16
N GLU A 24 -7.84 3.77 -10.24
CA GLU A 24 -9.27 3.88 -9.92
C GLU A 24 -9.49 4.71 -8.65
N ASP A 25 -8.53 4.70 -7.74
CA ASP A 25 -8.53 5.36 -6.45
C ASP A 25 -7.20 6.12 -6.24
N PRO A 26 -7.02 7.27 -6.91
CA PRO A 26 -5.83 8.10 -6.75
C PRO A 26 -5.74 8.72 -5.34
N GLY A 27 -6.83 8.69 -4.58
CA GLY A 27 -6.90 9.19 -3.21
C GLY A 27 -6.49 8.18 -2.14
N GLU A 28 -6.06 6.96 -2.51
CA GLU A 28 -5.60 5.92 -1.56
C GLU A 28 -6.62 5.65 -0.43
N ALA A 29 -7.92 5.68 -0.75
CA ALA A 29 -8.98 5.51 0.22
C ALA A 29 -9.33 4.06 0.50
N ILE A 30 -9.13 3.17 -0.47
CA ILE A 30 -9.58 1.78 -0.40
C ILE A 30 -8.37 0.84 -0.36
N ASN A 31 -8.11 0.26 0.82
CA ASN A 31 -7.13 -0.79 0.98
C ASN A 31 -7.66 -2.10 0.37
N LEU A 32 -6.96 -2.58 -0.64
CA LEU A 32 -7.27 -3.79 -1.39
C LEU A 32 -6.38 -4.97 -0.97
N TYR A 33 -5.59 -4.84 0.10
CA TYR A 33 -4.61 -5.83 0.54
C TYR A 33 -5.21 -7.23 0.68
N SER A 34 -6.31 -7.34 1.43
CA SER A 34 -7.01 -8.60 1.68
C SER A 34 -7.77 -9.13 0.45
N LYS A 35 -8.09 -8.26 -0.52
CA LYS A 35 -8.86 -8.62 -1.74
C LYS A 35 -7.98 -9.20 -2.85
N TYR A 36 -6.72 -8.80 -2.95
CA TYR A 36 -5.81 -9.22 -4.03
C TYR A 36 -4.49 -9.79 -3.50
N PRO A 37 -4.52 -10.95 -2.80
CA PRO A 37 -3.31 -11.55 -2.22
C PRO A 37 -2.23 -11.86 -3.27
N ARG A 38 -2.61 -12.21 -4.51
CA ARG A 38 -1.66 -12.43 -5.62
C ARG A 38 -0.87 -11.17 -5.97
N VAL A 39 -1.51 -10.01 -5.98
CA VAL A 39 -0.86 -8.72 -6.29
C VAL A 39 0.06 -8.32 -5.14
N VAL A 40 -0.39 -8.50 -3.89
CA VAL A 40 0.43 -8.28 -2.69
C VAL A 40 1.71 -9.13 -2.73
N THR A 41 1.60 -10.44 -3.01
CA THR A 41 2.78 -11.32 -3.10
C THR A 41 3.76 -10.86 -4.18
N LYS A 42 3.26 -10.47 -5.35
CA LYS A 42 4.10 -9.97 -6.45
C LYS A 42 4.84 -8.69 -6.07
N LEU A 43 4.13 -7.70 -5.53
CA LEU A 43 4.71 -6.42 -5.13
C LEU A 43 5.70 -6.59 -3.98
N LYS A 44 5.40 -7.46 -3.01
CA LYS A 44 6.33 -7.81 -1.93
C LYS A 44 7.60 -8.45 -2.47
N GLY A 45 7.49 -9.34 -3.45
CA GLY A 45 8.65 -9.93 -4.13
C GLY A 45 9.55 -8.86 -4.78
N LEU A 46 8.95 -7.92 -5.53
CA LEU A 46 9.68 -6.81 -6.16
C LEU A 46 10.33 -5.89 -5.13
N LEU A 47 9.65 -5.63 -4.00
CA LEU A 47 10.20 -4.84 -2.91
C LEU A 47 11.44 -5.51 -2.29
N GLU A 48 11.37 -6.80 -1.98
CA GLU A 48 12.51 -7.54 -1.44
C GLU A 48 13.67 -7.66 -2.44
N GLU A 49 13.36 -7.82 -3.73
CA GLU A 49 14.36 -7.75 -4.79
C GLU A 49 15.04 -6.38 -4.84
N SER A 50 14.26 -5.29 -4.82
CA SER A 50 14.80 -3.93 -4.85
C SER A 50 15.62 -3.57 -3.60
N LYS A 51 15.24 -4.09 -2.43
CA LYS A 51 16.02 -3.95 -1.19
C LYS A 51 17.35 -4.69 -1.32
N ARG A 52 17.33 -5.94 -1.81
CA ARG A 52 18.54 -6.76 -2.01
C ARG A 52 19.45 -6.20 -3.08
N SER A 53 18.91 -5.60 -4.14
CA SER A 53 19.69 -4.99 -5.22
C SER A 53 20.32 -3.66 -4.85
N GLY A 54 20.14 -3.19 -3.61
CA GLY A 54 20.97 -2.15 -2.99
C GLY A 54 21.06 -0.85 -3.77
N ARG A 55 19.97 -0.07 -3.82
CA ARG A 55 20.10 1.39 -4.03
C ARG A 55 20.38 2.08 -2.68
N THR A 56 21.49 1.68 -2.05
CA THR A 56 22.09 2.35 -0.90
C THR A 56 23.55 2.64 -1.24
N ARG A 57 23.84 3.92 -1.48
CA ARG A 57 25.09 4.58 -1.10
C ARG A 57 24.70 5.67 -0.12
#